data_AF-A0A1B9DL13-F1
#
_entry.id   AF-A0A1B9DL13-F1
#
_cell.length_a   1.000
_cell.length_b   1.000
_cell.length_c   1.000
_cell.angle_alpha   90.00
_cell.angle_beta   90.00
_cell.angle_gamma   90.00
#
_symmetry.space_group_name_H-M   'P 1'
#
loop_
_entity.id
_entity.type
_entity.pdbx_description
1 polymer ?
#
loop_
_entity_poly.entity_id
_entity_poly.type
_entity_poly.pdbx_seq_one_letter_code
_entity_poly.pdbx_strand_id
1 'polypeptide(L)'
;MKLKITFSILGIISTFISFAQESKGITTAANSFNNWTNFKPASTEYNEPTHILSGIIDKDMTLSNKNTYLLLGVVYIKNANLTIEPGTIIRGDQKTCGTLVITRGAKILAEGLETNPIIFTSNKDGYSRKPGDWGGIIILGNAPINKISGMSFLDFNLDSSMCQYGGKNPDDNSGIFKYVRIEYSGRKLNELKELNGLSLAGVGKQTVLSNIQISYSNDDSFECYGGDVNLDQLISYRCTDDDFDFTQGAQCTISNSIAIRYPYNSDFSGSRCFEIDSYDKLENADLNKKRTQITANNITLINMESNDQGLVRESIFIKKDSNLTLTNSVISGFAPFILMGKDIEPIAENLSKINFNNLLINNCKGSFESEEKNLTNELTNWYLNNSVLEFKNLANSELFMDANSKNKPDFRIRLNNNLVSNH
;
A
#
# COMPACT_ATOMS: atom_id res chain seq x y z
N MET A 1 -38.70 -56.26 -49.60
CA MET A 1 -38.94 -55.09 -48.72
C MET A 1 -37.69 -54.94 -47.84
N LYS A 2 -36.83 -53.96 -48.13
CA LYS A 2 -35.50 -53.82 -47.48
C LYS A 2 -35.65 -53.17 -46.09
N LEU A 3 -35.15 -53.84 -45.06
CA LEU A 3 -35.12 -53.37 -43.67
C LEU A 3 -34.02 -52.30 -43.52
N LYS A 4 -34.37 -51.09 -43.09
CA LYS A 4 -33.41 -50.05 -42.69
C LYS A 4 -33.24 -50.12 -41.17
N ILE A 5 -32.03 -50.45 -40.72
CA ILE A 5 -31.63 -50.39 -39.32
C ILE A 5 -30.91 -49.04 -39.12
N THR A 6 -31.48 -48.19 -38.29
CA THR A 6 -30.91 -46.89 -37.93
C THR A 6 -30.14 -47.07 -36.62
N PHE A 7 -28.82 -46.92 -36.66
CA PHE A 7 -27.99 -46.86 -35.45
C PHE A 7 -28.01 -45.43 -34.90
N SER A 8 -28.59 -45.25 -33.72
CA SER A 8 -28.47 -44.00 -32.96
C SER A 8 -27.23 -44.08 -32.07
N ILE A 9 -26.17 -43.34 -32.42
CA ILE A 9 -24.99 -43.17 -31.58
C ILE A 9 -25.33 -42.12 -30.52
N LEU A 10 -25.48 -42.55 -29.27
CA LEU A 10 -25.66 -41.67 -28.12
C LEU A 10 -24.27 -41.20 -27.67
N GLY A 11 -23.85 -40.01 -28.11
CA GLY A 11 -22.60 -39.39 -27.68
C GLY A 11 -22.74 -38.83 -26.26
N ILE A 12 -22.07 -39.44 -25.29
CA ILE A 12 -21.91 -38.89 -23.95
C ILE A 12 -20.88 -37.77 -24.03
N ILE A 13 -21.35 -36.52 -24.04
CA ILE A 13 -20.51 -35.34 -23.89
C ILE A 13 -20.26 -35.18 -22.38
N SER A 14 -19.13 -35.67 -21.89
CA SER A 14 -18.65 -35.31 -20.55
C SER A 14 -18.06 -33.90 -20.63
N THR A 15 -18.84 -32.90 -20.23
CA THR A 15 -18.31 -31.55 -19.97
C THR A 15 -17.42 -31.61 -18.74
N PHE A 16 -16.11 -31.71 -18.95
CA PHE A 16 -15.13 -31.36 -17.91
C PHE A 16 -15.24 -29.86 -17.67
N ILE A 17 -15.96 -29.47 -16.62
CA ILE A 17 -15.87 -28.12 -16.08
C ILE A 17 -14.51 -28.06 -15.37
N SER A 18 -13.48 -27.62 -16.09
CA SER A 18 -12.25 -27.18 -15.46
C SER A 18 -12.60 -25.93 -14.66
N PHE A 19 -12.74 -26.05 -13.34
CA PHE A 19 -12.65 -24.89 -12.46
C PHE A 19 -11.24 -24.33 -12.64
N ALA A 20 -11.10 -23.29 -13.45
CA ALA A 20 -9.88 -22.50 -13.47
C ALA A 20 -9.73 -21.94 -12.04
N GLN A 21 -8.74 -22.43 -11.32
CA GLN A 21 -8.50 -21.97 -9.96
C GLN A 21 -8.13 -20.49 -9.99
N GLU A 22 -8.94 -19.65 -9.34
CA GLU A 22 -8.68 -18.22 -9.27
C GLU A 22 -7.37 -17.96 -8.52
N SER A 23 -6.45 -17.28 -9.20
CA SER A 23 -5.14 -16.92 -8.65
C SER A 23 -5.31 -15.94 -7.49
N LYS A 24 -4.63 -16.19 -6.36
CA LYS A 24 -4.59 -15.31 -5.19
C LYS A 24 -3.26 -14.57 -5.10
N GLY A 25 -3.24 -13.44 -4.40
CA GLY A 25 -2.04 -12.62 -4.19
C GLY A 25 -1.62 -11.89 -5.45
N ILE A 26 -0.31 -11.80 -5.73
CA ILE A 26 0.17 -11.22 -7.00
C ILE A 26 -0.15 -12.18 -8.16
N THR A 27 -0.93 -11.72 -9.14
CA THR A 27 -1.47 -12.57 -10.22
C THR A 27 -0.92 -12.26 -11.62
N THR A 28 0.13 -11.45 -11.70
CA THR A 28 0.75 -11.04 -12.97
C THR A 28 1.38 -12.22 -13.72
N ALA A 29 1.26 -12.24 -15.05
CA ALA A 29 1.72 -13.34 -15.90
C ALA A 29 3.24 -13.61 -15.78
N ALA A 30 4.01 -12.54 -15.62
CA ALA A 30 5.43 -12.57 -15.27
C ALA A 30 5.64 -11.87 -13.92
N ASN A 31 6.82 -12.05 -13.30
CA ASN A 31 7.14 -11.32 -12.07
C ASN A 31 7.16 -9.82 -12.35
N SER A 32 6.12 -9.11 -11.87
CA SER A 32 5.94 -7.67 -12.08
C SER A 32 6.97 -6.81 -11.36
N PHE A 33 7.86 -7.39 -10.56
CA PHE A 33 8.90 -6.65 -9.84
C PHE A 33 10.17 -6.48 -10.67
N ASN A 34 10.30 -7.23 -11.76
CA ASN A 34 11.52 -7.23 -12.55
C ASN A 34 11.82 -5.84 -13.15
N ASN A 35 13.11 -5.53 -13.30
CA ASN A 35 13.68 -4.36 -13.97
C ASN A 35 13.53 -2.99 -13.28
N TRP A 36 12.45 -2.74 -12.54
CA TRP A 36 12.21 -1.41 -11.93
C TRP A 36 12.36 -1.36 -10.41
N THR A 37 12.28 -2.49 -9.71
CA THR A 37 12.39 -2.55 -8.25
C THR A 37 13.84 -2.69 -7.78
N ASN A 38 14.07 -2.39 -6.50
CA ASN A 38 15.35 -2.55 -5.82
C ASN A 38 15.17 -3.06 -4.39
N PHE A 39 15.58 -4.30 -4.12
CA PHE A 39 15.51 -4.90 -2.77
C PHE A 39 16.84 -4.80 -1.99
N LYS A 40 17.85 -4.11 -2.54
CA LYS A 40 19.12 -3.78 -1.88
C LYS A 40 19.53 -2.31 -2.07
N PRO A 41 18.67 -1.35 -1.68
CA PRO A 41 18.97 0.06 -1.86
C PRO A 41 20.20 0.53 -1.06
N ALA A 42 20.56 -0.15 0.03
CA ALA A 42 21.78 0.16 0.81
C ALA A 42 23.09 -0.06 0.03
N SER A 43 23.12 -1.03 -0.89
CA SER A 43 24.31 -1.32 -1.71
C SER A 43 24.24 -0.67 -3.10
N THR A 44 23.22 0.14 -3.37
CA THR A 44 23.04 0.80 -4.66
C THR A 44 23.70 2.17 -4.63
N GLU A 45 24.59 2.44 -5.58
CA GLU A 45 25.22 3.75 -5.73
C GLU A 45 24.40 4.62 -6.68
N TYR A 46 24.27 5.90 -6.33
CA TYR A 46 23.59 6.90 -7.12
C TYR A 46 24.54 8.08 -7.31
N ASN A 47 24.44 8.75 -8.45
CA ASN A 47 25.29 9.92 -8.75
C ASN A 47 25.10 11.02 -7.68
N GLU A 48 26.16 11.77 -7.42
CA GLU A 48 26.09 12.94 -6.53
C GLU A 48 25.18 14.05 -7.11
N PRO A 49 24.51 14.84 -6.26
CA PRO A 49 23.71 15.96 -6.74
C PRO A 49 24.52 16.97 -7.56
N THR A 50 23.92 17.38 -8.67
CA THR A 50 24.46 18.41 -9.58
C THR A 50 23.63 19.69 -9.56
N HIS A 51 22.38 19.60 -9.08
CA HIS A 51 21.42 20.69 -9.03
C HIS A 51 20.70 20.67 -7.67
N ILE A 52 20.26 21.84 -7.22
CA ILE A 52 19.50 21.99 -5.96
C ILE A 52 18.07 22.41 -6.30
N LEU A 53 17.12 21.75 -5.65
CA LEU A 53 15.71 22.15 -5.58
C LEU A 53 15.46 22.65 -4.16
N SER A 54 14.90 23.86 -4.04
CA SER A 54 14.63 24.49 -2.75
C SER A 54 13.48 25.49 -2.85
N GLY A 55 12.70 25.65 -1.79
CA GLY A 55 11.68 26.70 -1.71
C GLY A 55 10.46 26.46 -2.59
N ILE A 56 9.89 27.53 -3.16
CA ILE A 56 8.66 27.47 -3.95
C ILE A 56 9.01 27.49 -5.44
N ILE A 57 8.49 26.51 -6.18
CA ILE A 57 8.52 26.44 -7.64
C ILE A 57 7.11 26.77 -8.14
N ASP A 58 6.95 27.96 -8.71
CA ASP A 58 5.67 28.51 -9.16
C ASP A 58 5.52 28.60 -10.69
N LYS A 59 6.42 27.93 -11.40
CA LYS A 59 6.42 27.79 -12.86
C LYS A 59 6.72 26.36 -13.23
N ASP A 60 6.19 25.93 -14.37
CA ASP A 60 6.43 24.61 -14.92
C ASP A 60 7.94 24.34 -15.02
N MET A 61 8.34 23.17 -14.54
CA MET A 61 9.74 22.76 -14.45
C MET A 61 9.88 21.32 -14.93
N THR A 62 10.95 21.02 -15.66
CA THR A 62 11.31 19.66 -16.04
C THR A 62 12.65 19.28 -15.40
N LEU A 63 12.67 18.16 -14.68
CA LEU A 63 13.88 17.55 -14.15
C LEU A 63 14.38 16.52 -15.18
N SER A 64 15.52 16.81 -15.81
CA SER A 64 16.15 15.89 -16.76
C SER A 64 16.98 14.81 -16.08
N ASN A 65 16.98 13.61 -16.66
CA ASN A 65 17.75 12.45 -16.18
C ASN A 65 19.27 12.57 -16.36
N LYS A 66 19.74 13.63 -17.03
CA LYS A 66 21.18 13.97 -17.13
C LYS A 66 21.76 14.50 -15.82
N ASN A 67 20.90 14.87 -14.88
CA ASN A 67 21.26 15.49 -13.62
C ASN A 67 20.74 14.65 -12.45
N THR A 68 21.46 14.70 -11.33
CA THR A 68 20.91 14.36 -10.01
C THR A 68 20.51 15.64 -9.28
N TYR A 69 19.37 15.63 -8.61
CA TYR A 69 18.82 16.79 -7.89
C TYR A 69 18.87 16.56 -6.37
N LEU A 70 19.33 17.56 -5.62
CA LEU A 70 19.23 17.62 -4.17
C LEU A 70 17.95 18.35 -3.79
N LEU A 71 17.09 17.71 -3.01
CA LEU A 71 15.92 18.30 -2.37
C LEU A 71 16.35 18.90 -1.03
N LEU A 72 16.52 20.22 -0.99
CA LEU A 72 17.03 20.96 0.16
C LEU A 72 15.89 21.73 0.84
N GLY A 73 15.57 21.32 2.07
CA GLY A 73 14.39 21.78 2.79
C GLY A 73 13.08 21.30 2.17
N VAL A 74 11.99 21.94 2.54
CA VAL A 74 10.69 21.68 1.92
C VAL A 74 10.59 22.40 0.58
N VAL A 75 10.33 21.66 -0.48
CA VAL A 75 10.13 22.18 -1.84
C VAL A 75 8.66 22.07 -2.21
N TYR A 76 8.04 23.21 -2.50
CA TYR A 76 6.64 23.30 -2.87
C TYR A 76 6.49 23.52 -4.36
N ILE A 77 5.72 22.67 -5.03
CA ILE A 77 5.24 22.93 -6.39
C ILE A 77 3.88 23.60 -6.28
N LYS A 78 3.79 24.86 -6.73
CA LYS A 78 2.60 25.72 -6.56
C LYS A 78 2.10 26.24 -7.89
N ASN A 79 0.84 25.99 -8.24
CA ASN A 79 0.23 26.47 -9.50
C ASN A 79 1.09 26.14 -10.74
N ALA A 80 1.78 25.00 -10.72
CA ALA A 80 2.77 24.60 -11.70
C ALA A 80 2.76 23.09 -11.90
N ASN A 81 3.33 22.65 -13.01
CA ASN A 81 3.58 21.26 -13.33
C ASN A 81 5.07 20.93 -13.13
N LEU A 82 5.37 19.96 -12.26
CA LEU A 82 6.70 19.37 -12.15
C LEU A 82 6.76 18.11 -13.02
N THR A 83 7.52 18.14 -14.11
CA THR A 83 7.79 16.98 -14.96
C THR A 83 9.13 16.36 -14.57
N ILE A 84 9.20 15.04 -14.47
CA ILE A 84 10.43 14.32 -14.12
C ILE A 84 10.69 13.26 -15.19
N GLU A 85 11.81 13.37 -15.90
CA GLU A 85 12.17 12.41 -16.95
C GLU A 85 12.46 11.01 -16.34
N PRO A 86 12.16 9.91 -17.05
CA PRO A 86 12.53 8.56 -16.65
C PRO A 86 14.03 8.43 -16.31
N GLY A 87 14.34 7.72 -15.22
CA GLY A 87 15.71 7.51 -14.75
C GLY A 87 16.30 8.68 -13.95
N THR A 88 15.54 9.76 -13.72
CA THR A 88 16.00 10.87 -12.88
C THR A 88 16.17 10.44 -11.43
N ILE A 89 17.24 10.94 -10.80
CA ILE A 89 17.56 10.70 -9.38
C ILE A 89 17.35 12.01 -8.60
N ILE A 90 16.58 11.92 -7.52
CA ILE A 90 16.33 12.99 -6.56
C ILE A 90 16.78 12.50 -5.19
N ARG A 91 17.65 13.26 -4.51
CA ARG A 91 18.23 12.94 -3.22
C ARG A 91 17.69 13.90 -2.15
N GLY A 92 17.07 13.39 -1.10
CA GLY A 92 16.54 14.16 0.03
C GLY A 92 17.61 14.48 1.07
N ASP A 93 17.78 15.76 1.41
CA ASP A 93 18.75 16.18 2.42
C ASP A 93 18.26 15.89 3.85
N GLN A 94 19.10 15.23 4.65
CA GLN A 94 18.76 14.88 6.04
C GLN A 94 18.77 16.09 6.98
N LYS A 95 19.69 17.02 6.78
CA LYS A 95 19.86 18.14 7.73
C LYS A 95 18.70 19.10 7.68
N THR A 96 18.18 19.34 6.48
CA THR A 96 17.09 20.29 6.22
C THR A 96 15.72 19.62 6.16
N CYS A 97 15.63 18.30 6.34
CA CYS A 97 14.41 17.52 6.12
C CYS A 97 13.86 17.77 4.71
N GLY A 98 14.62 17.33 3.70
CA GLY A 98 14.20 17.39 2.30
C GLY A 98 12.81 16.76 2.13
N THR A 99 11.82 17.53 1.67
CA THR A 99 10.43 17.06 1.47
C THR A 99 9.87 17.68 0.21
N LEU A 100 9.20 16.90 -0.63
CA LEU A 100 8.56 17.39 -1.85
C LEU A 100 7.05 17.50 -1.61
N VAL A 101 6.49 18.69 -1.80
CA VAL A 101 5.06 18.94 -1.64
C VAL A 101 4.46 19.41 -2.97
N ILE A 102 3.58 18.60 -3.55
CA ILE A 102 2.75 18.98 -4.67
C ILE A 102 1.48 19.60 -4.10
N THR A 103 1.39 20.93 -4.15
CA THR A 103 0.26 21.64 -3.53
C THR A 103 -1.02 21.47 -4.33
N ARG A 104 -2.18 21.67 -3.67
CA ARG A 104 -3.49 21.55 -4.33
C ARG A 104 -3.58 22.44 -5.57
N GLY A 105 -3.86 21.83 -6.72
CA GLY A 105 -3.93 22.49 -8.03
C GLY A 105 -2.62 22.48 -8.84
N ALA A 106 -1.50 22.13 -8.23
CA ALA A 106 -0.27 21.77 -8.93
C ALA A 106 -0.31 20.30 -9.38
N LYS A 107 0.60 19.92 -10.27
CA LYS A 107 0.72 18.53 -10.75
C LYS A 107 2.15 18.03 -10.74
N ILE A 108 2.28 16.73 -10.55
CA ILE A 108 3.52 15.99 -10.79
C ILE A 108 3.33 15.05 -11.98
N LEU A 109 4.26 15.07 -12.93
CA LEU A 109 4.34 14.16 -14.07
C LEU A 109 5.64 13.37 -13.94
N ALA A 110 5.62 12.38 -13.07
CA ALA A 110 6.72 11.44 -12.81
C ALA A 110 6.35 10.06 -13.39
N GLU A 111 6.49 9.94 -14.71
CA GLU A 111 6.23 8.70 -15.44
C GLU A 111 7.55 8.03 -15.80
N GLY A 112 8.13 7.28 -14.86
CA GLY A 112 9.28 6.43 -15.10
C GLY A 112 8.97 5.29 -16.06
N LEU A 113 10.00 4.48 -16.36
CA LEU A 113 9.87 3.29 -17.20
C LEU A 113 10.27 2.05 -16.40
N GLU A 114 9.76 0.89 -16.81
CA GLU A 114 10.16 -0.40 -16.24
C GLU A 114 11.69 -0.59 -16.25
N THR A 115 12.38 -0.11 -17.28
CA THR A 115 13.85 -0.19 -17.36
C THR A 115 14.58 1.00 -16.75
N ASN A 116 13.88 2.13 -16.55
CA ASN A 116 14.45 3.39 -16.08
C ASN A 116 13.48 4.06 -15.09
N PRO A 117 13.29 3.48 -13.88
CA PRO A 117 12.41 4.07 -12.87
C PRO A 117 12.98 5.41 -12.37
N ILE A 118 12.11 6.30 -11.92
CA ILE A 118 12.50 7.51 -11.20
C ILE A 118 12.84 7.14 -9.76
N ILE A 119 13.89 7.72 -9.19
CA ILE A 119 14.39 7.37 -7.86
C ILE A 119 14.39 8.60 -6.96
N PHE A 120 13.69 8.50 -5.84
CA PHE A 120 13.81 9.40 -4.69
C PHE A 120 14.50 8.64 -3.56
N THR A 121 15.59 9.18 -3.01
CA THR A 121 16.41 8.46 -2.01
C THR A 121 17.11 9.42 -1.06
N SER A 122 17.74 8.89 0.00
CA SER A 122 18.56 9.67 0.93
C SER A 122 19.76 10.33 0.24
N ASN A 123 20.13 11.54 0.67
CA ASN A 123 21.37 12.18 0.23
C ASN A 123 22.65 11.56 0.83
N LYS A 124 22.54 10.57 1.71
CA LYS A 124 23.69 9.81 2.20
C LYS A 124 24.15 8.72 1.23
N ASP A 125 25.37 8.24 1.44
CA ASP A 125 25.99 7.24 0.58
C ASP A 125 25.90 5.83 1.15
N GLY A 126 25.65 4.87 0.26
CA GLY A 126 25.69 3.43 0.53
C GLY A 126 25.02 3.03 1.85
N TYR A 127 25.76 2.28 2.68
CA TYR A 127 25.30 1.72 3.94
C TYR A 127 25.09 2.74 5.07
N SER A 128 25.39 4.02 4.85
CA SER A 128 25.13 5.07 5.85
C SER A 128 23.68 5.59 5.80
N ARG A 129 22.93 5.22 4.75
CA ARG A 129 21.50 5.52 4.61
C ARG A 129 20.70 4.82 5.69
N LYS A 130 19.73 5.53 6.27
CA LYS A 130 18.85 5.03 7.32
C LYS A 130 17.40 5.45 7.04
N PRO A 131 16.42 4.64 7.47
CA PRO A 131 15.04 5.09 7.53
C PRO A 131 14.95 6.50 8.16
N GLY A 132 14.10 7.38 7.61
CA GLY A 132 13.87 8.73 8.13
C GLY A 132 15.01 9.72 7.81
N ASP A 133 15.82 9.40 6.81
CA ASP A 133 16.89 10.27 6.34
C ASP A 133 16.36 11.51 5.63
N TRP A 134 15.12 11.50 5.12
CA TRP A 134 14.46 12.65 4.51
C TRP A 134 12.94 12.52 4.67
N GLY A 135 12.20 13.57 4.33
CA GLY A 135 10.79 13.70 4.67
C GLY A 135 9.77 13.12 3.69
N GLY A 136 10.19 12.50 2.59
CA GLY A 136 9.24 11.88 1.64
C GLY A 136 8.51 12.87 0.73
N ILE A 137 7.38 12.40 0.18
CA ILE A 137 6.61 13.11 -0.84
C ILE A 137 5.16 13.26 -0.38
N ILE A 138 4.61 14.46 -0.56
CA ILE A 138 3.22 14.79 -0.23
C ILE A 138 2.52 15.27 -1.50
N ILE A 139 1.39 14.66 -1.84
CA ILE A 139 0.53 15.07 -2.95
C ILE A 139 -0.82 15.51 -2.38
N LEU A 140 -1.18 16.76 -2.63
CA LEU A 140 -2.40 17.38 -2.11
C LEU A 140 -3.40 17.58 -3.25
N GLY A 141 -4.59 17.03 -3.11
CA GLY A 141 -5.65 17.11 -4.10
C GLY A 141 -6.91 17.83 -3.60
N ASN A 142 -7.91 17.84 -4.49
CA ASN A 142 -9.21 18.50 -4.30
C ASN A 142 -10.40 17.52 -4.17
N ALA A 143 -10.13 16.24 -3.96
CA ALA A 143 -11.14 15.21 -3.75
C ALA A 143 -11.76 15.28 -2.33
N PRO A 144 -12.98 14.75 -2.14
CA PRO A 144 -13.67 14.83 -0.86
C PRO A 144 -12.93 14.16 0.30
N ILE A 145 -13.05 14.75 1.48
CA ILE A 145 -12.58 14.18 2.76
C ILE A 145 -13.71 14.27 3.79
N ASN A 146 -13.68 13.44 4.84
CA ASN A 146 -14.75 13.41 5.83
C ASN A 146 -14.57 14.39 7.01
N LYS A 147 -13.69 15.39 6.90
CA LYS A 147 -13.56 16.46 7.91
C LYS A 147 -14.76 17.43 7.87
N ILE A 148 -15.09 18.06 9.00
CA ILE A 148 -16.25 18.97 9.17
C ILE A 148 -16.35 20.05 8.07
N SER A 149 -15.26 20.78 7.80
CA SER A 149 -15.24 21.81 6.74
C SER A 149 -15.12 21.24 5.31
N GLY A 150 -14.82 19.94 5.17
CA GLY A 150 -14.48 19.32 3.89
C GLY A 150 -13.13 19.71 3.31
N MET A 151 -12.32 20.44 4.08
CA MET A 151 -10.93 20.78 3.78
C MET A 151 -10.10 20.64 5.04
N SER A 152 -8.82 20.34 4.90
CA SER A 152 -7.89 20.26 6.02
C SER A 152 -6.50 20.68 5.56
N PHE A 153 -5.53 20.65 6.46
CA PHE A 153 -4.12 20.77 6.13
C PHE A 153 -3.33 19.68 6.88
N LEU A 154 -2.24 19.21 6.29
CA LEU A 154 -1.34 18.27 6.95
C LEU A 154 -0.39 19.05 7.86
N ASP A 155 -0.49 18.80 9.17
CA ASP A 155 0.23 19.56 10.19
C ASP A 155 1.62 18.95 10.51
N PHE A 156 2.50 18.88 9.50
CA PHE A 156 3.86 18.37 9.65
C PHE A 156 4.91 19.48 9.84
N ASN A 157 4.55 20.54 10.58
CA ASN A 157 5.34 21.78 10.67
C ASN A 157 5.62 22.42 9.30
N LEU A 158 4.71 22.20 8.35
CA LEU A 158 4.75 22.76 7.00
C LEU A 158 4.02 24.11 6.96
N ASP A 159 4.17 24.84 5.85
CA ASP A 159 3.38 26.04 5.61
C ASP A 159 1.90 25.66 5.40
N SER A 160 1.06 25.98 6.39
CA SER A 160 -0.36 25.64 6.37
C SER A 160 -1.14 26.27 5.22
N SER A 161 -0.64 27.36 4.62
CA SER A 161 -1.24 27.99 3.43
C SER A 161 -0.95 27.22 2.14
N MET A 162 0.10 26.39 2.14
CA MET A 162 0.55 25.58 1.01
C MET A 162 0.14 24.11 1.16
N CYS A 163 -0.17 23.67 2.39
CA CYS A 163 -0.48 22.28 2.72
C CYS A 163 -1.98 21.97 2.84
N GLN A 164 -2.85 22.78 2.25
CA GLN A 164 -4.30 22.54 2.25
C GLN A 164 -4.69 21.47 1.23
N TYR A 165 -5.63 20.59 1.62
CA TYR A 165 -6.21 19.57 0.76
C TYR A 165 -7.70 19.39 1.05
N GLY A 166 -8.34 18.55 0.24
CA GLY A 166 -9.75 18.28 0.32
C GLY A 166 -10.57 19.26 -0.52
N GLY A 167 -11.79 18.84 -0.85
CA GLY A 167 -12.69 19.61 -1.67
C GLY A 167 -13.94 18.83 -2.05
N LYS A 168 -14.39 19.02 -3.28
CA LYS A 168 -15.65 18.45 -3.79
C LYS A 168 -15.47 17.61 -5.05
N ASN A 169 -14.24 17.49 -5.57
CA ASN A 169 -13.99 16.90 -6.88
C ASN A 169 -13.40 15.48 -6.75
N PRO A 170 -14.22 14.41 -6.71
CA PRO A 170 -13.70 13.04 -6.68
C PRO A 170 -12.88 12.69 -7.93
N ASP A 171 -13.08 13.45 -9.02
CA ASP A 171 -12.38 13.37 -10.30
C ASP A 171 -11.10 14.21 -10.36
N ASP A 172 -10.59 14.72 -9.23
CA ASP A 172 -9.36 15.51 -9.20
C ASP A 172 -8.16 14.75 -9.79
N ASN A 173 -7.26 15.49 -10.43
CA ASN A 173 -6.08 14.93 -11.11
C ASN A 173 -4.82 15.69 -10.70
N SER A 174 -4.06 15.10 -9.77
CA SER A 174 -2.77 15.61 -9.30
C SER A 174 -1.59 15.17 -10.18
N GLY A 175 -1.85 14.45 -11.28
CA GLY A 175 -0.87 14.05 -12.29
C GLY A 175 -0.62 12.54 -12.37
N ILE A 176 0.62 12.16 -12.66
CA ILE A 176 1.08 10.79 -12.88
C ILE A 176 2.29 10.51 -11.99
N PHE A 177 2.25 9.39 -11.27
CA PHE A 177 3.34 8.89 -10.46
C PHE A 177 3.47 7.38 -10.70
N LYS A 178 4.37 7.01 -11.63
CA LYS A 178 4.47 5.66 -12.18
C LYS A 178 5.91 5.20 -12.35
N TYR A 179 6.21 3.95 -12.02
CA TYR A 179 7.58 3.38 -12.00
C TYR A 179 8.53 4.26 -11.17
N VAL A 180 8.18 4.42 -9.90
CA VAL A 180 8.92 5.26 -8.96
C VAL A 180 9.41 4.45 -7.77
N ARG A 181 10.63 4.73 -7.33
CA ARG A 181 11.20 4.22 -6.09
C ARG A 181 11.37 5.35 -5.09
N ILE A 182 10.92 5.14 -3.85
CA ILE A 182 11.11 6.03 -2.71
C ILE A 182 11.88 5.24 -1.64
N GLU A 183 13.10 5.67 -1.33
CA GLU A 183 14.00 4.93 -0.45
C GLU A 183 14.36 5.80 0.76
N TYR A 184 14.29 5.24 1.97
CA TYR A 184 14.78 5.86 3.22
C TYR A 184 14.08 7.17 3.64
N SER A 185 12.83 7.36 3.23
CA SER A 185 11.93 8.44 3.69
C SER A 185 11.42 8.20 5.11
N GLY A 186 10.43 8.97 5.59
CA GLY A 186 9.78 8.67 6.87
C GLY A 186 10.17 9.57 8.06
N ARG A 187 10.49 10.85 7.85
CA ARG A 187 11.17 11.65 8.88
C ARG A 187 10.29 11.88 10.12
N LYS A 188 10.74 11.39 11.28
CA LYS A 188 10.25 11.83 12.60
C LYS A 188 10.61 13.30 12.85
N LEU A 189 9.61 14.15 13.02
CA LEU A 189 9.79 15.59 13.27
C LEU A 189 9.82 15.90 14.76
N ASN A 190 8.98 15.22 15.54
CA ASN A 190 8.95 15.22 17.00
C ASN A 190 8.18 13.98 17.50
N GLU A 191 7.86 13.92 18.80
CA GLU A 191 7.17 12.78 19.42
C GLU A 191 5.75 12.52 18.90
N LEU A 192 5.13 13.49 18.22
CA LEU A 192 3.72 13.43 17.79
C LEU A 192 3.54 13.56 16.28
N LYS A 193 4.60 13.84 15.53
CA LYS A 193 4.54 14.19 14.11
C LYS A 193 5.64 13.51 13.34
N GLU A 194 5.24 12.71 12.37
CA GLU A 194 6.11 11.90 11.52
C GLU A 194 5.63 12.07 10.07
N LEU A 195 6.59 12.16 9.15
CA LEU A 195 6.32 12.24 7.73
C LEU A 195 6.43 10.84 7.12
N ASN A 196 5.67 10.56 6.06
CA ASN A 196 5.61 9.24 5.42
C ASN A 196 6.57 9.08 4.23
N GLY A 197 6.52 7.92 3.58
CA GLY A 197 7.09 7.74 2.25
C GLY A 197 6.32 8.52 1.20
N LEU A 198 5.03 8.24 1.07
CA LEU A 198 4.11 8.94 0.17
C LEU A 198 2.78 9.24 0.89
N SER A 199 2.53 10.52 1.17
CA SER A 199 1.26 11.00 1.69
C SER A 199 0.36 11.46 0.55
N LEU A 200 -0.83 10.88 0.44
CA LEU A 200 -1.85 11.17 -0.56
C LEU A 200 -3.06 11.80 0.13
N ALA A 201 -3.16 13.13 0.13
CA ALA A 201 -4.21 13.82 0.87
C ALA A 201 -5.23 14.45 -0.07
N GLY A 202 -6.48 13.96 -0.03
CA GLY A 202 -7.56 14.42 -0.91
C GLY A 202 -7.25 14.21 -2.40
N VAL A 203 -6.46 13.20 -2.76
CA VAL A 203 -6.13 12.90 -4.17
C VAL A 203 -7.35 12.27 -4.86
N GLY A 204 -7.62 12.68 -6.10
CA GLY A 204 -8.76 12.20 -6.88
C GLY A 204 -8.43 11.09 -7.88
N LYS A 205 -9.48 10.43 -8.38
CA LYS A 205 -9.40 9.13 -9.08
C LYS A 205 -8.80 9.20 -10.47
N GLN A 206 -8.63 10.42 -11.01
CA GLN A 206 -7.96 10.65 -12.30
C GLN A 206 -6.43 10.77 -12.16
N THR A 207 -5.92 10.81 -10.93
CA THR A 207 -4.48 10.73 -10.66
C THR A 207 -4.00 9.29 -10.89
N VAL A 208 -2.91 9.12 -11.64
CA VAL A 208 -2.35 7.79 -11.92
C VAL A 208 -1.28 7.44 -10.89
N LEU A 209 -1.53 6.42 -10.09
CA LEU A 209 -0.63 5.92 -9.03
C LEU A 209 -0.38 4.42 -9.25
N SER A 210 0.75 4.07 -9.86
CA SER A 210 1.02 2.66 -10.18
C SER A 210 2.50 2.30 -10.22
N ASN A 211 2.88 1.05 -9.94
CA ASN A 211 4.29 0.62 -9.97
C ASN A 211 5.17 1.53 -9.08
N ILE A 212 4.83 1.62 -7.79
CA ILE A 212 5.56 2.42 -6.82
C ILE A 212 6.15 1.48 -5.78
N GLN A 213 7.45 1.59 -5.54
CA GLN A 213 8.11 0.88 -4.46
C GLN A 213 8.59 1.88 -3.42
N ILE A 214 8.21 1.65 -2.17
CA ILE A 214 8.72 2.38 -1.02
C ILE A 214 9.52 1.41 -0.17
N SER A 215 10.73 1.80 0.21
CA SER A 215 11.66 0.94 0.93
C SER A 215 12.28 1.66 2.10
N TYR A 216 12.25 1.01 3.27
CA TYR A 216 12.86 1.55 4.49
C TYR A 216 12.28 2.93 4.88
N SER A 217 10.97 3.13 4.74
CA SER A 217 10.30 4.28 5.36
C SER A 217 10.37 4.13 6.88
N ASN A 218 10.70 5.20 7.61
CA ASN A 218 10.72 5.19 9.09
C ASN A 218 9.36 5.49 9.73
N ASP A 219 8.37 5.76 8.91
CA ASP A 219 6.96 5.90 9.25
C ASP A 219 6.20 5.16 8.15
N ASP A 220 4.93 5.46 7.90
CA ASP A 220 4.17 4.75 6.89
C ASP A 220 4.80 4.80 5.51
N SER A 221 4.63 3.72 4.74
CA SER A 221 5.04 3.73 3.34
C SER A 221 4.06 4.54 2.51
N PHE A 222 2.78 4.17 2.53
CA PHE A 222 1.70 4.87 1.84
C PHE A 222 0.62 5.28 2.84
N GLU A 223 0.30 6.56 2.92
CA GLU A 223 -0.81 7.03 3.77
C GLU A 223 -1.79 7.88 2.96
N CYS A 224 -3.08 7.51 3.03
CA CYS A 224 -4.16 8.16 2.32
C CYS A 224 -5.06 8.93 3.29
N TYR A 225 -5.08 10.26 3.16
CA TYR A 225 -5.96 11.15 3.93
C TYR A 225 -7.18 11.54 3.10
N GLY A 226 -8.25 10.77 3.22
CA GLY A 226 -9.45 10.97 2.40
C GLY A 226 -9.18 10.80 0.90
N GLY A 227 -10.01 11.42 0.06
CA GLY A 227 -9.91 11.35 -1.39
C GLY A 227 -10.56 10.11 -2.00
N ASP A 228 -10.45 10.01 -3.33
CA ASP A 228 -10.90 8.87 -4.14
C ASP A 228 -9.69 8.37 -4.94
N VAL A 229 -8.97 7.37 -4.45
CA VAL A 229 -7.68 6.94 -4.99
C VAL A 229 -7.73 5.53 -5.60
N ASN A 230 -7.02 5.36 -6.71
CA ASN A 230 -6.81 4.06 -7.35
C ASN A 230 -5.33 3.73 -7.33
N LEU A 231 -4.98 2.62 -6.69
CA LEU A 231 -3.61 2.19 -6.44
C LEU A 231 -3.37 0.83 -7.09
N ASP A 232 -2.34 0.69 -7.92
CA ASP A 232 -2.02 -0.60 -8.56
C ASP A 232 -0.51 -0.91 -8.50
N GLN A 233 -0.16 -2.16 -8.19
CA GLN A 233 1.24 -2.61 -8.16
C GLN A 233 2.11 -1.78 -7.22
N LEU A 234 1.66 -1.61 -5.98
CA LEU A 234 2.44 -0.97 -4.93
C LEU A 234 3.27 -2.00 -4.15
N ILE A 235 4.48 -1.60 -3.76
CA ILE A 235 5.38 -2.43 -2.98
C ILE A 235 5.84 -1.63 -1.76
N SER A 236 5.42 -2.03 -0.58
CA SER A 236 6.07 -1.62 0.66
C SER A 236 7.11 -2.67 1.07
N TYR A 237 8.35 -2.23 1.32
CA TYR A 237 9.44 -3.11 1.69
C TYR A 237 10.17 -2.59 2.94
N ARG A 238 10.07 -3.34 4.04
CA ARG A 238 10.69 -2.99 5.33
C ARG A 238 10.28 -1.61 5.84
N CYS A 239 9.00 -1.29 5.75
CA CYS A 239 8.41 -0.15 6.45
C CYS A 239 8.64 -0.29 7.96
N THR A 240 8.91 0.80 8.67
CA THR A 240 9.00 0.78 10.13
C THR A 240 7.61 0.76 10.75
N ASP A 241 6.69 1.64 10.35
CA ASP A 241 5.30 1.61 10.83
C ASP A 241 4.37 0.94 9.82
N ASP A 242 3.28 1.54 9.36
CA ASP A 242 2.28 0.85 8.56
C ASP A 242 2.63 0.84 7.06
N ASP A 243 2.39 -0.29 6.40
CA ASP A 243 2.69 -0.40 4.97
C ASP A 243 1.70 0.43 4.13
N PHE A 244 0.42 0.39 4.49
CA PHE A 244 -0.66 1.14 3.88
C PHE A 244 -1.63 1.62 4.97
N ASP A 245 -1.70 2.92 5.19
CA ASP A 245 -2.66 3.54 6.11
C ASP A 245 -3.72 4.35 5.33
N PHE A 246 -4.95 4.28 5.82
CA PHE A 246 -6.12 4.92 5.25
C PHE A 246 -6.96 5.56 6.34
N THR A 247 -7.13 6.88 6.22
CA THR A 247 -7.92 7.67 7.16
C THR A 247 -8.83 8.68 6.47
N GLN A 248 -9.59 9.43 7.25
CA GLN A 248 -10.34 10.63 6.86
C GLN A 248 -11.33 10.43 5.71
N GLY A 249 -11.93 9.24 5.65
CA GLY A 249 -12.96 8.91 4.66
C GLY A 249 -12.40 8.47 3.32
N ALA A 250 -11.16 7.99 3.26
CA ALA A 250 -10.51 7.56 2.02
C ALA A 250 -11.37 6.52 1.27
N GLN A 251 -11.61 6.77 -0.01
CA GLN A 251 -12.24 5.81 -0.91
C GLN A 251 -11.13 5.22 -1.77
N CYS A 252 -10.71 3.99 -1.49
CA CYS A 252 -9.54 3.39 -2.13
C CYS A 252 -9.90 2.10 -2.86
N THR A 253 -9.46 1.98 -4.11
CA THR A 253 -9.28 0.68 -4.75
C THR A 253 -7.79 0.38 -4.83
N ILE A 254 -7.34 -0.75 -4.28
CA ILE A 254 -5.96 -1.20 -4.34
C ILE A 254 -5.86 -2.60 -4.97
N SER A 255 -4.99 -2.75 -5.96
CA SER A 255 -4.79 -4.03 -6.66
C SER A 255 -3.34 -4.43 -6.87
N ASN A 256 -3.09 -5.74 -6.87
CA ASN A 256 -1.78 -6.34 -7.21
C ASN A 256 -0.61 -5.77 -6.38
N SER A 257 -0.87 -5.44 -5.12
CA SER A 257 0.07 -4.78 -4.23
C SER A 257 0.57 -5.70 -3.12
N ILE A 258 1.74 -5.39 -2.58
CA ILE A 258 2.41 -6.22 -1.57
C ILE A 258 2.99 -5.38 -0.43
N ALA A 259 2.90 -5.91 0.78
CA ALA A 259 3.66 -5.49 1.95
C ALA A 259 4.64 -6.60 2.35
N ILE A 260 5.94 -6.28 2.41
CA ILE A 260 7.00 -7.23 2.76
C ILE A 260 7.67 -6.74 4.04
N ARG A 261 7.24 -7.33 5.16
CA ARG A 261 7.69 -6.96 6.50
C ARG A 261 8.81 -7.86 7.02
N TYR A 262 9.60 -7.29 7.93
CA TYR A 262 10.59 -7.99 8.72
C TYR A 262 10.43 -7.58 10.19
N PRO A 263 10.50 -8.50 11.16
CA PRO A 263 10.18 -8.20 12.56
C PRO A 263 11.06 -7.11 13.19
N TYR A 264 12.33 -7.00 12.79
CA TYR A 264 13.24 -5.98 13.32
C TYR A 264 13.10 -4.60 12.68
N ASN A 265 12.15 -4.44 11.77
CA ASN A 265 11.74 -3.17 11.17
C ASN A 265 10.27 -2.93 11.58
N SER A 266 10.07 -2.61 12.85
CA SER A 266 8.76 -2.35 13.45
C SER A 266 8.85 -1.21 14.47
N ASP A 267 7.80 -0.40 14.55
CA ASP A 267 7.60 0.60 15.59
C ASP A 267 7.14 -0.06 16.93
N PHE A 268 7.35 0.65 18.03
CA PHE A 268 6.82 0.28 19.34
C PHE A 268 5.28 0.41 19.41
N SER A 269 4.70 1.39 18.71
CA SER A 269 3.25 1.65 18.60
C SER A 269 2.53 0.40 18.08
N GLY A 270 3.10 -0.21 17.05
CA GLY A 270 2.73 -1.53 16.57
C GLY A 270 2.37 -1.52 15.10
N SER A 271 3.23 -2.12 14.31
CA SER A 271 3.19 -1.93 12.87
C SER A 271 2.45 -3.03 12.11
N ARG A 272 1.68 -2.61 11.12
CA ARG A 272 0.67 -3.36 10.37
C ARG A 272 0.96 -3.28 8.89
N CYS A 273 0.33 -4.18 8.15
CA CYS A 273 0.28 -4.00 6.71
C CYS A 273 -0.80 -3.02 6.30
N PHE A 274 -2.03 -3.24 6.75
CA PHE A 274 -3.11 -2.27 6.57
C PHE A 274 -3.51 -1.71 7.95
N GLU A 275 -3.46 -0.40 8.11
CA GLU A 275 -4.25 0.31 9.11
C GLU A 275 -5.42 1.01 8.40
N ILE A 276 -6.62 0.86 8.95
CA ILE A 276 -7.83 1.40 8.34
C ILE A 276 -8.68 2.04 9.43
N ASP A 277 -8.81 3.35 9.36
CA ASP A 277 -9.75 4.07 10.17
C ASP A 277 -10.53 5.13 9.38
N SER A 278 -11.66 5.55 9.92
CA SER A 278 -12.44 6.62 9.31
C SER A 278 -12.03 8.00 9.81
N TYR A 279 -11.40 8.08 10.97
CA TYR A 279 -11.03 9.32 11.63
C TYR A 279 -10.15 9.02 12.85
N ASP A 280 -9.16 9.87 13.10
CA ASP A 280 -8.37 9.80 14.34
C ASP A 280 -9.19 10.24 15.57
N LYS A 281 -10.06 11.23 15.37
CA LYS A 281 -10.92 11.81 16.42
C LYS A 281 -12.32 12.08 15.88
N LEU A 282 -13.31 11.50 16.55
CA LEU A 282 -14.73 11.61 16.19
C LEU A 282 -15.20 13.08 16.10
N GLU A 283 -14.74 13.94 17.02
CA GLU A 283 -15.08 15.36 17.08
C GLU A 283 -14.64 16.18 15.86
N ASN A 284 -13.72 15.65 15.05
CA ASN A 284 -13.21 16.30 13.84
C ASN A 284 -13.84 15.74 12.55
N ALA A 285 -14.66 14.69 12.65
CA ALA A 285 -15.27 14.00 11.53
C ALA A 285 -16.72 14.49 11.29
N ASP A 286 -17.07 14.71 10.03
CA ASP A 286 -18.45 14.88 9.58
C ASP A 286 -19.07 13.51 9.32
N LEU A 287 -19.92 13.09 10.26
CA LEU A 287 -20.53 11.77 10.20
C LEU A 287 -21.52 11.61 9.03
N ASN A 288 -21.94 12.68 8.36
CA ASN A 288 -22.80 12.61 7.17
C ASN A 288 -22.02 12.36 5.87
N LYS A 289 -20.68 12.45 5.91
CA LYS A 289 -19.82 12.15 4.76
C LYS A 289 -19.44 10.68 4.71
N LYS A 290 -18.92 10.25 3.57
CA LYS A 290 -18.46 8.89 3.37
C LYS A 290 -17.39 8.52 4.41
N ARG A 291 -17.49 7.30 4.91
CA ARG A 291 -16.50 6.66 5.76
C ARG A 291 -15.40 6.01 4.92
N THR A 292 -14.25 5.73 5.53
CA THR A 292 -13.15 5.06 4.84
C THR A 292 -13.65 3.71 4.30
N GLN A 293 -13.41 3.48 3.02
CA GLN A 293 -13.83 2.29 2.30
C GLN A 293 -12.71 1.81 1.39
N ILE A 294 -12.19 0.63 1.69
CA ILE A 294 -11.08 0.02 0.98
C ILE A 294 -11.58 -1.21 0.23
N THR A 295 -11.41 -1.21 -1.09
CA THR A 295 -11.62 -2.38 -1.95
C THR A 295 -10.26 -2.89 -2.41
N ALA A 296 -9.83 -4.00 -1.85
CA ALA A 296 -8.52 -4.59 -2.03
C ALA A 296 -8.64 -5.93 -2.77
N ASN A 297 -7.91 -6.09 -3.86
CA ASN A 297 -7.92 -7.32 -4.66
C ASN A 297 -6.49 -7.73 -5.04
N ASN A 298 -6.18 -9.02 -5.06
CA ASN A 298 -4.85 -9.51 -5.42
C ASN A 298 -3.73 -8.93 -4.54
N ILE A 299 -3.94 -8.89 -3.23
CA ILE A 299 -2.98 -8.37 -2.26
C ILE A 299 -2.13 -9.50 -1.67
N THR A 300 -0.85 -9.25 -1.45
CA THR A 300 0.00 -10.13 -0.66
C THR A 300 0.53 -9.37 0.56
N LEU A 301 0.21 -9.86 1.75
CA LEU A 301 0.75 -9.34 3.00
C LEU A 301 1.65 -10.42 3.58
N ILE A 302 2.94 -10.13 3.77
CA ILE A 302 3.89 -11.13 4.26
C ILE A 302 4.83 -10.58 5.31
N ASN A 303 4.99 -11.34 6.39
CA ASN A 303 6.14 -11.22 7.27
C ASN A 303 7.17 -12.31 6.91
N MET A 304 8.38 -11.90 6.58
CA MET A 304 9.41 -12.79 6.04
C MET A 304 10.00 -13.72 7.10
N GLU A 305 9.91 -13.36 8.37
CA GLU A 305 10.54 -14.07 9.48
C GLU A 305 9.55 -14.17 10.64
N SER A 306 9.48 -15.35 11.27
CA SER A 306 8.82 -15.47 12.57
C SER A 306 9.70 -14.82 13.65
N ASN A 307 9.07 -14.26 14.67
CA ASN A 307 9.77 -13.75 15.83
C ASN A 307 8.93 -14.01 17.10
N ASP A 308 9.60 -14.44 18.17
CA ASP A 308 8.96 -14.73 19.46
C ASP A 308 9.18 -13.58 20.48
N GLN A 309 9.70 -12.43 20.04
CA GLN A 309 9.89 -11.22 20.85
C GLN A 309 8.69 -10.25 20.76
N GLY A 310 7.57 -10.68 20.14
CA GLY A 310 6.36 -9.87 20.01
C GLY A 310 6.44 -8.77 18.93
N LEU A 311 7.44 -8.85 18.05
CA LEU A 311 7.63 -7.89 16.96
C LEU A 311 6.81 -8.22 15.70
N VAL A 312 6.34 -9.46 15.60
CA VAL A 312 5.34 -9.86 14.61
C VAL A 312 3.97 -9.73 15.28
N ARG A 313 3.17 -8.79 14.77
CA ARG A 313 1.80 -8.55 15.22
C ARG A 313 0.81 -8.95 14.12
N GLU A 314 -0.39 -8.41 14.19
CA GLU A 314 -1.44 -8.53 13.19
C GLU A 314 -1.10 -7.88 11.84
N SER A 315 -1.63 -8.46 10.77
CA SER A 315 -1.45 -7.92 9.42
C SER A 315 -2.37 -6.74 9.13
N ILE A 316 -3.63 -6.83 9.53
CA ILE A 316 -4.65 -5.82 9.25
C ILE A 316 -5.20 -5.31 10.58
N PHE A 317 -5.27 -3.98 10.74
CA PHE A 317 -6.04 -3.33 11.76
C PHE A 317 -7.20 -2.56 11.14
N ILE A 318 -8.39 -2.72 11.70
CA ILE A 318 -9.56 -1.97 11.25
C ILE A 318 -10.32 -1.40 12.45
N LYS A 319 -10.48 -0.09 12.46
CA LYS A 319 -11.23 0.65 13.49
C LYS A 319 -12.70 0.80 13.10
N LYS A 320 -13.52 1.15 14.08
CA LYS A 320 -14.97 1.38 13.93
C LYS A 320 -15.27 2.33 12.76
N ASP A 321 -16.46 2.14 12.18
CA ASP A 321 -16.98 2.93 11.07
C ASP A 321 -16.10 2.89 9.81
N SER A 322 -15.29 1.85 9.63
CA SER A 322 -14.48 1.65 8.43
C SER A 322 -14.95 0.41 7.66
N ASN A 323 -14.75 0.40 6.35
CA ASN A 323 -15.16 -0.71 5.49
C ASN A 323 -13.94 -1.29 4.78
N LEU A 324 -13.88 -2.62 4.70
CA LEU A 324 -12.85 -3.35 3.96
C LEU A 324 -13.52 -4.46 3.15
N THR A 325 -13.18 -4.55 1.87
CA THR A 325 -13.42 -5.74 1.06
C THR A 325 -12.08 -6.23 0.57
N LEU A 326 -11.64 -7.39 1.05
CA LEU A 326 -10.37 -8.01 0.66
C LEU A 326 -10.66 -9.31 -0.09
N THR A 327 -10.18 -9.38 -1.32
CA THR A 327 -10.48 -10.47 -2.25
C THR A 327 -9.23 -11.04 -2.90
N ASN A 328 -9.23 -12.34 -3.22
CA ASN A 328 -8.16 -13.01 -3.98
C ASN A 328 -6.75 -12.73 -3.41
N SER A 329 -6.58 -12.76 -2.10
CA SER A 329 -5.38 -12.25 -1.44
C SER A 329 -4.68 -13.30 -0.57
N VAL A 330 -3.42 -13.04 -0.24
CA VAL A 330 -2.56 -13.89 0.60
C VAL A 330 -2.14 -13.11 1.82
N ILE A 331 -2.26 -13.71 3.00
CA ILE A 331 -1.70 -13.18 4.25
C ILE A 331 -0.81 -14.26 4.86
N SER A 332 0.46 -13.95 5.10
CA SER A 332 1.43 -14.96 5.54
C SER A 332 2.35 -14.49 6.68
N GLY A 333 2.43 -15.27 7.76
CA GLY A 333 3.46 -15.13 8.79
C GLY A 333 3.16 -14.10 9.90
N PHE A 334 1.90 -13.78 10.16
CA PHE A 334 1.51 -12.82 11.20
C PHE A 334 1.06 -13.49 12.51
N ALA A 335 0.88 -12.72 13.58
CA ALA A 335 0.27 -13.23 14.80
C ALA A 335 -1.24 -13.49 14.54
N PRO A 336 -2.19 -12.56 14.73
CA PRO A 336 -3.46 -12.64 14.01
C PRO A 336 -3.26 -12.23 12.54
N PHE A 337 -4.13 -12.63 11.61
CA PHE A 337 -4.16 -11.95 10.31
C PHE A 337 -5.00 -10.67 10.34
N ILE A 338 -5.90 -10.52 11.31
CA ILE A 338 -6.68 -9.30 11.52
C ILE A 338 -6.99 -9.04 12.99
N LEU A 339 -6.89 -7.77 13.38
CA LEU A 339 -7.38 -7.23 14.64
C LEU A 339 -8.47 -6.19 14.35
N MET A 340 -9.57 -6.28 15.07
CA MET A 340 -10.68 -5.33 15.03
C MET A 340 -10.62 -4.39 16.23
N GLY A 341 -10.87 -3.11 15.99
CA GLY A 341 -10.90 -2.10 17.03
C GLY A 341 -11.99 -2.36 18.06
N LYS A 342 -11.73 -2.00 19.31
CA LYS A 342 -12.61 -2.26 20.48
C LYS A 342 -14.07 -1.83 20.32
N ASP A 343 -14.33 -0.78 19.54
CA ASP A 343 -15.66 -0.19 19.39
C ASP A 343 -16.50 -0.87 18.27
N ILE A 344 -15.98 -1.92 17.62
CA ILE A 344 -16.71 -2.71 16.63
C ILE A 344 -17.55 -3.78 17.36
N GLU A 345 -18.84 -3.48 17.54
CA GLU A 345 -19.78 -4.44 18.11
C GLU A 345 -20.03 -5.62 17.15
N PRO A 346 -20.12 -6.87 17.64
CA PRO A 346 -20.25 -8.09 16.85
C PRO A 346 -21.68 -8.32 16.33
N ILE A 347 -22.28 -7.29 15.75
CA ILE A 347 -23.60 -7.33 15.12
C ILE A 347 -23.48 -7.35 13.60
N ALA A 348 -24.42 -8.01 12.92
CA ALA A 348 -24.36 -8.23 11.46
C ALA A 348 -24.20 -6.92 10.65
N GLU A 349 -24.78 -5.81 11.10
CA GLU A 349 -24.64 -4.50 10.45
C GLU A 349 -23.18 -4.00 10.42
N ASN A 350 -22.43 -4.20 11.50
CA ASN A 350 -21.02 -3.80 11.56
C ASN A 350 -20.13 -4.81 10.85
N LEU A 351 -20.39 -6.11 11.05
CA LEU A 351 -19.52 -7.15 10.50
C LEU A 351 -19.63 -7.28 8.98
N SER A 352 -20.79 -6.99 8.40
CA SER A 352 -20.97 -6.98 6.93
C SER A 352 -20.22 -5.85 6.20
N LYS A 353 -19.64 -4.89 6.92
CA LYS A 353 -18.76 -3.83 6.37
C LYS A 353 -17.35 -4.36 6.06
N ILE A 354 -17.01 -5.53 6.59
CA ILE A 354 -15.70 -6.16 6.47
C ILE A 354 -15.91 -7.50 5.76
N ASN A 355 -15.42 -7.62 4.53
CA ASN A 355 -15.71 -8.77 3.67
C ASN A 355 -14.42 -9.43 3.21
N PHE A 356 -14.34 -10.75 3.38
CA PHE A 356 -13.20 -11.57 2.99
C PHE A 356 -13.63 -12.66 2.03
N ASN A 357 -13.07 -12.67 0.81
CA ASN A 357 -13.39 -13.68 -0.19
C ASN A 357 -12.15 -14.21 -0.89
N ASN A 358 -12.05 -15.53 -1.01
CA ASN A 358 -10.95 -16.24 -1.65
C ASN A 358 -9.57 -15.85 -1.08
N LEU A 359 -9.42 -15.91 0.25
CA LEU A 359 -8.14 -15.63 0.91
C LEU A 359 -7.34 -16.88 1.21
N LEU A 360 -6.02 -16.78 1.09
CA LEU A 360 -5.08 -17.78 1.61
C LEU A 360 -4.38 -17.21 2.84
N ILE A 361 -4.60 -17.82 3.99
CA ILE A 361 -3.96 -17.51 5.27
C ILE A 361 -2.88 -18.55 5.53
N ASN A 362 -1.62 -18.13 5.63
CA ASN A 362 -0.47 -19.04 5.77
C ASN A 362 0.36 -18.71 7.01
N ASN A 363 0.67 -19.70 7.85
CA ASN A 363 1.53 -19.50 9.04
C ASN A 363 1.10 -18.33 9.96
N CYS A 364 -0.21 -18.06 10.06
CA CYS A 364 -0.73 -17.10 11.04
C CYS A 364 -1.04 -17.84 12.35
N LYS A 365 -0.63 -17.29 13.49
CA LYS A 365 -0.84 -17.91 14.83
C LYS A 365 -2.27 -17.70 15.38
N GLY A 366 -2.99 -16.71 14.87
CA GLY A 366 -4.36 -16.33 15.22
C GLY A 366 -5.20 -16.02 13.99
N SER A 367 -6.51 -15.78 14.19
CA SER A 367 -7.47 -15.55 13.10
C SER A 367 -8.10 -14.15 13.17
N PHE A 368 -9.39 -14.09 13.49
CA PHE A 368 -10.14 -12.85 13.72
C PHE A 368 -10.09 -12.48 15.20
N GLU A 369 -9.41 -11.40 15.55
CA GLU A 369 -9.30 -10.93 16.93
C GLU A 369 -9.93 -9.55 17.14
N SER A 370 -10.28 -9.24 18.38
CA SER A 370 -10.72 -7.92 18.83
C SER A 370 -9.81 -7.40 19.92
N GLU A 371 -9.62 -6.08 19.98
CA GLU A 371 -9.06 -5.42 21.15
C GLU A 371 -9.88 -5.71 22.43
N GLU A 372 -11.21 -5.85 22.29
CA GLU A 372 -12.10 -6.37 23.33
C GLU A 372 -12.10 -7.90 23.29
N LYS A 373 -11.18 -8.52 24.02
CA LYS A 373 -10.88 -9.96 23.97
C LYS A 373 -12.10 -10.88 24.20
N ASN A 374 -13.12 -10.42 24.93
CA ASN A 374 -14.36 -11.17 25.14
C ASN A 374 -15.21 -11.31 23.86
N LEU A 375 -15.02 -10.43 22.86
CA LEU A 375 -15.76 -10.45 21.59
C LEU A 375 -15.10 -11.35 20.53
N THR A 376 -13.83 -11.75 20.72
CA THR A 376 -13.04 -12.52 19.74
C THR A 376 -13.75 -13.79 19.25
N ASN A 377 -14.40 -14.53 20.14
CA ASN A 377 -15.10 -15.77 19.75
C ASN A 377 -16.31 -15.50 18.83
N GLU A 378 -17.09 -14.46 19.12
CA GLU A 378 -18.26 -14.09 18.31
C GLU A 378 -17.85 -13.63 16.91
N LEU A 379 -16.82 -12.78 16.83
CA LEU A 379 -16.24 -12.34 15.56
C LEU A 379 -15.70 -13.51 14.74
N THR A 380 -14.92 -14.39 15.37
CA THR A 380 -14.36 -15.58 14.71
C THR A 380 -15.46 -16.45 14.13
N ASN A 381 -16.50 -16.75 14.93
CA ASN A 381 -17.63 -17.55 14.48
C ASN A 381 -18.37 -16.91 13.30
N TRP A 382 -18.56 -15.59 13.30
CA TRP A 382 -19.19 -14.90 12.18
C TRP A 382 -18.38 -15.04 10.90
N TYR A 383 -17.11 -14.67 10.91
CA TYR A 383 -16.33 -14.62 9.67
C TYR A 383 -15.93 -15.99 9.14
N LEU A 384 -15.69 -16.99 9.99
CA LEU A 384 -15.46 -18.36 9.51
C LEU A 384 -16.69 -18.94 8.77
N ASN A 385 -17.90 -18.47 9.08
CA ASN A 385 -19.13 -18.90 8.42
C ASN A 385 -19.51 -18.03 7.20
N ASN A 386 -19.01 -16.80 7.12
CA ASN A 386 -19.41 -15.82 6.09
C ASN A 386 -18.27 -15.43 5.13
N SER A 387 -17.09 -16.03 5.26
CA SER A 387 -15.91 -15.75 4.42
C SER A 387 -15.43 -17.00 3.70
N VAL A 388 -14.77 -16.81 2.55
CA VAL A 388 -14.10 -17.90 1.83
C VAL A 388 -12.60 -17.84 2.12
N LEU A 389 -12.14 -18.72 3.01
CA LEU A 389 -10.76 -18.74 3.52
C LEU A 389 -10.13 -20.12 3.31
N GLU A 390 -8.85 -20.13 2.96
CA GLU A 390 -8.00 -21.30 2.85
C GLU A 390 -6.85 -21.14 3.86
N PHE A 391 -6.65 -22.12 4.75
CA PHE A 391 -5.58 -22.07 5.75
C PHE A 391 -4.45 -23.04 5.40
N LYS A 392 -3.21 -22.59 5.47
CA LYS A 392 -2.01 -23.41 5.24
C LYS A 392 -0.90 -23.13 6.24
N ASN A 393 0.05 -24.06 6.31
CA ASN A 393 1.29 -23.92 7.07
C ASN A 393 2.47 -24.35 6.19
N LEU A 394 2.77 -23.55 5.17
CA LEU A 394 3.83 -23.80 4.20
C LEU A 394 4.99 -22.85 4.43
N ALA A 395 6.22 -23.32 4.22
CA ALA A 395 7.37 -22.43 4.18
C ALA A 395 7.25 -21.44 3.00
N ASN A 396 7.84 -20.25 3.12
CA ASN A 396 7.81 -19.25 2.03
C ASN A 396 8.40 -19.79 0.71
N SER A 397 9.41 -20.67 0.79
CA SER A 397 10.01 -21.35 -0.37
C SER A 397 9.11 -22.38 -1.04
N GLU A 398 8.10 -22.86 -0.33
CA GLU A 398 7.08 -23.76 -0.87
C GLU A 398 5.93 -22.94 -1.42
N LEU A 399 5.45 -21.93 -0.69
CA LEU A 399 4.30 -21.12 -1.06
C LEU A 399 4.53 -20.27 -2.31
N PHE A 400 5.67 -19.56 -2.38
CA PHE A 400 5.95 -18.57 -3.40
C PHE A 400 6.97 -19.06 -4.44
N MET A 401 6.93 -18.50 -5.66
CA MET A 401 7.86 -18.85 -6.72
C MET A 401 9.32 -18.70 -6.26
N ASP A 402 9.70 -17.56 -5.66
CA ASP A 402 11.04 -17.34 -5.11
C ASP A 402 11.06 -16.16 -4.11
N ALA A 403 10.40 -16.29 -2.96
CA ALA A 403 10.34 -15.22 -1.95
C ALA A 403 11.70 -14.88 -1.30
N ASN A 404 12.66 -15.82 -1.31
CA ASN A 404 13.94 -15.67 -0.59
C ASN A 404 15.05 -15.06 -1.45
N SER A 405 14.81 -14.84 -2.74
CA SER A 405 15.78 -14.17 -3.61
C SER A 405 16.03 -12.73 -3.16
N LYS A 406 17.27 -12.46 -2.79
CA LYS A 406 17.67 -11.14 -2.24
C LYS A 406 17.64 -10.00 -3.28
N ASN A 407 17.59 -10.32 -4.57
CA ASN A 407 17.68 -9.33 -5.66
C ASN A 407 16.40 -9.26 -6.49
N LYS A 408 15.76 -10.42 -6.71
CA LYS A 408 14.62 -10.58 -7.60
C LYS A 408 13.61 -11.52 -6.95
N PRO A 409 13.03 -11.15 -5.80
CA PRO A 409 12.04 -11.99 -5.16
C PRO A 409 10.80 -12.09 -6.04
N ASP A 410 10.13 -13.23 -5.96
CA ASP A 410 8.90 -13.52 -6.69
C ASP A 410 7.86 -14.09 -5.73
N PHE A 411 6.87 -13.26 -5.40
CA PHE A 411 5.79 -13.57 -4.45
C PHE A 411 4.51 -14.04 -5.12
N ARG A 412 4.57 -14.48 -6.39
CA ARG A 412 3.46 -15.20 -7.01
C ARG A 412 3.36 -16.58 -6.36
N ILE A 413 2.14 -17.08 -6.14
CA ILE A 413 1.92 -18.40 -5.53
C ILE A 413 2.32 -19.52 -6.48
N ARG A 414 2.97 -20.57 -5.97
CA ARG A 414 3.20 -21.81 -6.72
C ARG A 414 1.90 -22.60 -6.88
N LEU A 415 1.50 -22.83 -8.14
CA LEU A 415 0.26 -23.55 -8.49
C LEU A 415 0.22 -25.02 -8.01
N ASN A 416 1.37 -25.62 -7.68
CA ASN A 416 1.45 -27.05 -7.31
C ASN A 416 1.07 -27.38 -5.85
N ASN A 417 0.77 -26.39 -5.01
CA ASN A 417 0.51 -26.60 -3.57
C ASN A 417 -0.96 -26.90 -3.20
N ASN A 418 -1.79 -27.28 -4.18
CA ASN A 418 -3.22 -27.58 -3.96
C ASN A 418 -3.58 -29.07 -4.10
N LEU A 419 -2.58 -29.96 -4.20
CA LEU A 419 -2.81 -31.40 -4.41
C LEU A 419 -3.04 -32.23 -3.14
N VAL A 420 -3.23 -31.64 -1.96
CA VAL A 420 -3.58 -32.41 -0.76
C VAL A 420 -4.66 -31.71 0.07
N SER A 421 -5.90 -31.73 -0.41
CA SER A 421 -7.07 -31.77 0.47
C SER A 421 -7.53 -33.23 0.52
N ASN A 422 -7.02 -33.99 1.49
CA ASN A 422 -7.60 -35.30 1.79
C ASN A 422 -8.89 -35.09 2.57
N HIS A 423 -9.90 -35.85 2.16
CA HIS A 423 -11.29 -35.90 2.61
C HIS A 423 -11.50 -35.98 4.12
#